data_AF-A0A0C9QJB6-F1
#
_entry.id   AF-A0A0C9QJB6-F1
#
_cell.length_a   1.000
_cell.length_b   1.000
_cell.length_c   1.000
_cell.angle_alpha   90.00
_cell.angle_beta   90.00
_cell.angle_gamma   90.00
#
_symmetry.space_group_name_H-M   'P 1'
#
loop_
_entity.id
_entity.type
_entity.pdbx_description
1 polymer ?
#
loop_
_entity_poly.entity_id
_entity_poly.type
_entity_poly.pdbx_seq_one_letter_code
_entity_poly.pdbx_strand_id
1 'polypeptide(L)'
;MRGSKREWQRMFGRQPRVNLFRVDCGVPEGLVEFVGLVLGPDPNYRGLAKLLDERFFGGRLRGFTVWRTKDYKDCFGYTDFLQKKIFLQECLFSAGISRTWLVRILVHELCHAHVDVMGGNRVENGSHGPNWRAEVERLNLALRCNIEDDSDVNWRRLRGFGLEILYRCDRCGMKQVRGIRRPPDSIFYSWFPRHEKRCGGIFVEA
;
A
#
# COMPACT_ATOMS: atom_id res chain seq x y z
N MET A 1 13.15 -11.48 -15.15
CA MET A 1 12.68 -10.88 -16.42
C MET A 1 11.67 -9.78 -16.11
N ARG A 2 11.87 -8.57 -16.64
CA ARG A 2 10.96 -7.42 -16.43
C ARG A 2 9.77 -7.58 -17.37
N GLY A 3 8.58 -7.86 -16.84
CA GLY A 3 7.34 -7.84 -17.62
C GLY A 3 7.20 -6.47 -18.30
N SER A 4 7.14 -6.48 -19.63
CA SER A 4 7.22 -5.26 -20.41
C SER A 4 5.97 -4.40 -20.19
N LYS A 5 6.13 -3.08 -20.23
CA LYS A 5 5.05 -2.07 -20.14
C LYS A 5 3.86 -2.38 -21.09
N ARG A 6 4.10 -3.16 -22.15
CA ARG A 6 3.12 -3.62 -23.13
C ARG A 6 2.17 -4.71 -22.61
N GLU A 7 2.61 -5.62 -21.74
CA GLU A 7 1.72 -6.62 -21.14
C GLU A 7 0.72 -5.96 -20.18
N TRP A 8 1.17 -4.98 -19.40
CA TRP A 8 0.31 -4.17 -18.55
C TRP A 8 -0.76 -3.41 -19.36
N GLN A 9 -0.40 -2.80 -20.49
CA GLN A 9 -1.35 -2.11 -21.36
C GLN A 9 -2.35 -3.05 -22.06
N ARG A 10 -1.97 -4.29 -22.34
CA ARG A 10 -2.90 -5.31 -22.86
C ARG A 10 -3.90 -5.77 -21.80
N MET A 11 -3.45 -5.94 -20.55
CA MET A 11 -4.28 -6.49 -19.47
C MET A 11 -5.27 -5.48 -18.88
N PHE A 12 -4.94 -4.18 -18.90
CA PHE A 12 -5.76 -3.11 -18.29
C PHE A 12 -6.32 -2.11 -19.31
N GLY A 13 -6.17 -2.38 -20.60
CA GLY A 13 -6.58 -1.50 -21.71
C GLY A 13 -5.63 -0.30 -21.93
N ARG A 14 -5.81 0.39 -23.07
CA ARG A 14 -5.22 1.74 -23.26
C ARG A 14 -5.84 2.64 -22.20
N GLN A 15 -5.07 2.98 -21.16
CA GLN A 15 -5.45 4.09 -20.28
C GLN A 15 -5.67 5.31 -21.17
N PRO A 16 -6.84 5.97 -21.11
CA PRO A 16 -7.09 7.17 -21.90
C PRO A 16 -5.95 8.16 -21.66
N ARG A 17 -5.44 8.75 -22.73
CA ARG A 17 -4.29 9.67 -22.74
C ARG A 17 -4.46 10.92 -21.87
N VAL A 18 -5.63 11.09 -21.26
CA VAL A 18 -5.85 12.03 -20.17
C VAL A 18 -5.58 11.30 -18.84
N ASN A 19 -4.30 11.05 -18.55
CA ASN A 19 -3.84 10.73 -17.20
C ASN A 19 -3.93 12.00 -16.33
N LEU A 20 -5.14 12.54 -16.17
CA LEU A 20 -5.41 13.45 -15.08
C LEU A 20 -5.45 12.57 -13.84
N PHE A 21 -4.32 12.48 -13.15
CA PHE A 21 -4.34 12.24 -11.71
C PHE A 21 -5.39 13.18 -11.16
N ARG A 22 -6.47 12.64 -10.58
CA ARG A 22 -7.39 13.50 -9.85
C ARG A 22 -6.55 14.11 -8.74
N VAL A 23 -6.31 15.41 -8.82
CA VAL A 23 -6.20 16.20 -7.61
C VAL A 23 -7.55 15.99 -6.94
N ASP A 24 -7.54 15.34 -5.79
CA ASP A 24 -8.76 14.96 -5.09
C ASP A 24 -9.58 16.23 -4.85
N CYS A 25 -10.89 16.17 -5.10
CA CYS A 25 -11.78 17.21 -4.61
C CYS A 25 -11.78 17.12 -3.08
N GLY A 26 -11.13 18.08 -2.41
CA GLY A 26 -11.07 18.16 -0.94
C GLY A 26 -9.81 17.60 -0.28
N VAL A 27 -8.62 17.78 -0.86
CA VAL A 27 -7.35 17.48 -0.16
C VAL A 27 -7.30 18.26 1.17
N PRO A 28 -7.09 17.60 2.32
CA PRO A 28 -6.92 18.29 3.60
C PRO A 28 -5.76 19.29 3.54
N GLU A 29 -5.94 20.48 4.12
CA GLU A 29 -4.99 21.60 4.01
C GLU A 29 -3.54 21.19 4.33
N GLY A 30 -3.30 20.49 5.45
CA GLY A 30 -1.96 20.08 5.84
C GLY A 30 -1.40 18.87 5.06
N LEU A 31 -2.15 18.31 4.11
CA LEU A 31 -1.66 17.30 3.18
C LEU A 31 -1.34 17.85 1.79
N VAL A 32 -1.76 19.08 1.45
CA VAL A 32 -1.63 19.67 0.11
C VAL A 32 -0.19 19.62 -0.41
N GLU A 33 0.79 20.04 0.42
CA GLU A 33 2.21 20.01 0.07
C GLU A 33 2.67 18.60 -0.29
N PHE A 34 2.38 17.62 0.57
CA PHE A 34 2.82 16.24 0.40
C PHE A 34 2.16 15.57 -0.80
N VAL A 35 0.88 15.82 -1.02
CA VAL A 35 0.13 15.35 -2.20
C VAL A 35 0.75 15.90 -3.47
N GLY A 36 1.13 17.18 -3.49
CA GLY A 36 1.83 17.82 -4.61
C GLY A 36 3.15 17.12 -4.99
N LEU A 37 3.89 16.60 -4.00
CA LEU A 37 5.16 15.90 -4.21
C LEU A 37 5.02 14.48 -4.77
N VAL A 38 3.82 13.90 -4.72
CA VAL A 38 3.54 12.53 -5.21
C VAL A 38 2.52 12.51 -6.35
N LEU A 39 2.43 13.61 -7.09
CA LEU A 39 1.71 13.63 -8.37
C LEU A 39 2.47 12.84 -9.44
N GLY A 40 1.77 12.48 -10.52
CA GLY A 40 2.38 11.80 -11.66
C GLY A 40 2.39 10.27 -11.56
N PRO A 41 2.80 9.57 -12.64
CA PRO A 41 2.66 8.12 -12.77
C PRO A 41 3.66 7.30 -11.97
N ASP A 42 4.77 7.92 -11.55
CA ASP A 42 5.83 7.28 -10.78
C ASP A 42 6.25 8.21 -9.63
N PRO A 43 5.42 8.36 -8.59
CA PRO A 43 5.67 9.30 -7.52
C PRO A 43 6.88 8.89 -6.69
N ASN A 44 7.71 9.85 -6.27
CA ASN A 44 8.85 9.59 -5.40
C ASN A 44 8.41 9.38 -3.93
N TYR A 45 7.68 8.29 -3.67
CA TYR A 45 7.15 7.96 -2.35
C TYR A 45 8.25 7.69 -1.31
N ARG A 46 9.45 7.27 -1.72
CA ARG A 46 10.60 7.10 -0.83
C ARG A 46 11.19 8.44 -0.39
N GLY A 47 11.29 9.40 -1.32
CA GLY A 47 11.67 10.77 -0.99
C GLY A 47 10.65 11.43 -0.07
N LEU A 48 9.35 11.22 -0.32
CA LEU A 48 8.29 11.68 0.57
C LEU A 48 8.43 11.07 1.98
N ALA A 49 8.68 9.76 2.09
CA ALA A 49 8.86 9.11 3.39
C ALA A 49 10.02 9.71 4.19
N LYS A 50 11.14 10.02 3.53
CA LYS A 50 12.29 10.69 4.14
C LYS A 50 11.93 12.10 4.63
N LEU A 51 11.22 12.88 3.82
CA LEU A 51 10.77 14.22 4.18
C LEU A 51 9.84 14.19 5.41
N LEU A 52 8.90 13.24 5.43
CA LEU A 52 7.98 13.03 6.55
C LEU A 52 8.73 12.61 7.82
N ASP A 53 9.72 11.70 7.73
CA ASP A 53 10.61 11.33 8.83
C ASP A 53 11.32 12.55 9.43
N GLU A 54 11.94 13.37 8.59
CA GLU A 54 12.64 14.57 9.01
C GLU A 54 11.70 15.58 9.69
N ARG A 55 10.53 15.85 9.09
CA ARG A 55 9.60 16.88 9.58
C ARG A 55 8.83 16.46 10.83
N PHE A 56 8.45 15.19 10.94
CA PHE A 56 7.50 14.76 11.97
C PHE A 56 8.04 13.74 12.97
N PHE A 57 9.12 13.04 12.64
CA PHE A 57 9.67 11.96 13.46
C PHE A 57 11.14 12.19 13.84
N GLY A 58 11.71 13.36 13.51
CA GLY A 58 13.06 13.76 13.89
C GLY A 58 14.18 12.93 13.25
N GLY A 59 13.93 12.32 12.08
CA GLY A 59 14.91 11.48 11.39
C GLY A 59 15.17 10.14 12.09
N ARG A 60 14.25 9.68 12.94
CA ARG A 60 14.39 8.43 13.71
C ARG A 60 14.06 7.20 12.88
N LEU A 61 13.42 7.36 11.72
CA LEU A 61 12.98 6.25 10.87
C LEU A 61 14.02 5.82 9.82
N ARG A 62 15.25 6.35 9.86
CA ARG A 62 16.35 6.01 8.93
C ARG A 62 16.63 4.52 8.74
N GLY A 63 16.28 3.67 9.71
CA GLY A 63 16.42 2.21 9.60
C GLY A 63 15.30 1.53 8.80
N PHE A 64 14.16 2.20 8.59
CA PHE A 64 13.04 1.69 7.81
C PHE A 64 13.17 2.06 6.33
N THR A 65 12.78 1.12 5.46
CA THR A 65 12.75 1.35 4.01
C THR A 65 11.35 1.13 3.45
N VAL A 66 10.90 2.01 2.55
CA VAL A 66 9.56 1.91 1.95
C VAL A 66 9.62 1.21 0.60
N TRP A 67 8.77 0.21 0.39
CA TRP A 67 8.73 -0.64 -0.79
C TRP A 67 7.33 -0.64 -1.40
N ARG A 68 7.26 -0.75 -2.71
CA ARG A 68 6.04 -1.10 -3.42
C ARG A 68 5.96 -2.61 -3.50
N THR A 69 4.80 -3.18 -3.20
CA THR A 69 4.57 -4.63 -3.30
C THR A 69 3.46 -4.96 -4.28
N LYS A 70 3.65 -6.07 -4.99
CA LYS A 70 2.64 -6.70 -5.83
C LYS A 70 1.98 -7.89 -5.14
N ASP A 71 2.53 -8.30 -3.99
CA ASP A 71 1.93 -9.33 -3.14
C ASP A 71 0.65 -8.75 -2.55
N TYR A 72 -0.49 -9.28 -2.98
CA TYR A 72 -1.79 -8.90 -2.46
C TYR A 72 -1.85 -9.09 -0.94
N LYS A 73 -2.36 -8.06 -0.24
CA LYS A 73 -2.81 -8.11 1.15
C LYS A 73 -4.21 -7.49 1.23
N ASP A 74 -4.92 -7.83 2.29
CA ASP A 74 -6.20 -7.25 2.71
C ASP A 74 -6.04 -5.83 3.33
N CYS A 75 -4.91 -5.17 3.09
CA CYS A 75 -4.61 -3.82 3.53
C CYS A 75 -3.84 -3.07 2.42
N PHE A 76 -3.89 -1.73 2.44
CA PHE A 76 -3.17 -0.89 1.47
C PHE A 76 -1.70 -0.66 1.81
N GLY A 77 -1.36 -0.75 3.10
CA GLY A 77 -0.01 -0.66 3.65
C GLY A 77 0.20 -1.70 4.74
N TYR A 78 1.45 -2.10 4.98
CA TYR A 78 1.82 -2.83 6.18
C TYR A 78 3.31 -2.65 6.51
N THR A 79 3.65 -2.83 7.78
CA THR A 79 5.02 -2.70 8.29
C THR A 79 5.57 -4.05 8.76
N ASP A 80 6.69 -4.48 8.17
CA ASP A 80 7.51 -5.59 8.65
C ASP A 80 8.58 -5.06 9.60
N PHE A 81 8.31 -5.21 10.91
CA PHE A 81 9.19 -4.73 11.98
C PHE A 81 10.53 -5.47 12.06
N LEU A 82 10.58 -6.74 11.62
CA LEU A 82 11.80 -7.55 11.66
C LEU A 82 12.76 -7.13 10.56
N GLN A 83 12.24 -6.92 9.34
CA GLN A 83 13.03 -6.48 8.20
C GLN A 83 13.18 -4.97 8.12
N LYS A 84 12.49 -4.22 8.99
CA LYS A 84 12.40 -2.75 8.95
C LYS A 84 11.96 -2.28 7.57
N LYS A 85 10.86 -2.84 7.07
CA LYS A 85 10.29 -2.51 5.76
C LYS A 85 8.85 -2.07 5.89
N ILE A 86 8.51 -0.97 5.25
CA ILE A 86 7.13 -0.55 5.03
C ILE A 86 6.78 -0.95 3.61
N PHE A 87 5.64 -1.61 3.41
CA PHE A 87 5.15 -2.02 2.11
C PHE A 87 3.87 -1.28 1.77
N LEU A 88 3.81 -0.75 0.55
CA LEU A 88 2.65 -0.09 -0.03
C LEU A 88 2.13 -0.93 -1.19
N GLN A 89 0.82 -1.18 -1.24
CA GLN A 89 0.21 -1.96 -2.30
C GLN A 89 0.33 -1.27 -3.67
N GLU A 90 0.55 -2.08 -4.70
CA GLU A 90 0.67 -1.64 -6.10
C GLU A 90 -0.51 -0.75 -6.55
N CYS A 91 -1.71 -1.02 -6.03
CA CYS A 91 -2.95 -0.32 -6.37
C CYS A 91 -2.93 1.17 -6.01
N LEU A 92 -2.21 1.58 -4.95
CA LEU A 92 -2.08 2.99 -4.54
C LEU A 92 -1.41 3.87 -5.61
N PHE A 93 -0.70 3.25 -6.54
CA PHE A 93 0.05 3.93 -7.60
C PHE A 93 -0.72 3.96 -8.92
N SER A 94 -1.84 3.24 -9.02
CA SER A 94 -2.65 3.15 -10.22
C SER A 94 -3.32 4.48 -10.55
N ALA A 95 -3.50 4.73 -11.85
CA ALA A 95 -4.18 5.92 -12.34
C ALA A 95 -5.58 6.05 -11.70
N GLY A 96 -5.87 7.26 -11.21
CA GLY A 96 -7.14 7.66 -10.62
C GLY A 96 -7.49 7.03 -9.27
N ILE A 97 -6.49 6.49 -8.56
CA ILE A 97 -6.49 6.43 -7.10
C ILE A 97 -6.05 7.79 -6.55
N SER A 98 -6.67 8.20 -5.44
CA SER A 98 -6.39 9.43 -4.71
C SER A 98 -4.91 9.50 -4.29
N ARG A 99 -4.27 10.65 -4.51
CA ARG A 99 -2.90 10.89 -4.03
C ARG A 99 -2.91 11.25 -2.56
N THR A 100 -3.99 11.85 -2.08
CA THR A 100 -4.26 12.03 -0.65
C THR A 100 -4.21 10.68 0.07
N TRP A 101 -4.80 9.65 -0.53
CA TRP A 101 -4.82 8.30 0.02
C TRP A 101 -3.42 7.67 0.11
N LEU A 102 -2.59 7.81 -0.94
CA LEU A 102 -1.20 7.36 -0.89
C LEU A 102 -0.42 8.03 0.26
N VAL A 103 -0.59 9.33 0.45
CA VAL A 103 0.08 10.08 1.53
C VAL A 103 -0.42 9.62 2.89
N ARG A 104 -1.74 9.49 3.08
CA ARG A 104 -2.35 9.02 4.34
C ARG A 104 -1.84 7.63 4.73
N ILE A 105 -1.88 6.67 3.81
CA ILE A 105 -1.38 5.31 4.08
C ILE A 105 0.12 5.32 4.37
N LEU A 106 0.92 6.15 3.68
CA LEU A 106 2.33 6.26 4.01
C LEU A 106 2.54 6.81 5.44
N VAL A 107 1.84 7.87 5.83
CA VAL A 107 1.91 8.44 7.18
C VAL A 107 1.47 7.42 8.24
N HIS A 108 0.39 6.69 7.98
CA HIS A 108 -0.11 5.61 8.83
C HIS A 108 0.97 4.55 9.13
N GLU A 109 1.66 4.06 8.09
CA GLU A 109 2.74 3.09 8.27
C GLU A 109 3.99 3.69 8.94
N LEU A 110 4.26 4.98 8.74
CA LEU A 110 5.34 5.66 9.46
C LEU A 110 5.05 5.77 10.97
N CYS A 111 3.78 5.90 11.39
CA CYS A 111 3.40 5.80 12.80
C CYS A 111 3.76 4.41 13.37
N HIS A 112 3.44 3.33 12.65
CA HIS A 112 3.84 1.99 13.05
C HIS A 112 5.35 1.85 13.21
N ALA A 113 6.11 2.36 12.24
CA ALA A 113 7.57 2.36 12.31
C ALA A 113 8.09 3.18 13.49
N HIS A 114 7.51 4.34 13.79
CA HIS A 114 7.95 5.18 14.91
C HIS A 114 7.69 4.52 16.26
N VAL A 115 6.50 3.95 16.47
CA VAL A 115 6.18 3.21 17.70
C VAL A 115 7.14 2.05 17.90
N ASP A 116 7.51 1.32 16.84
CA ASP A 116 8.51 0.25 16.92
C ASP A 116 9.92 0.77 17.25
N VAL A 117 10.34 1.93 16.71
CA VAL A 117 11.61 2.59 17.08
C VAL A 117 11.62 3.02 18.55
N MET A 118 10.48 3.48 19.08
CA MET A 118 10.33 3.87 20.48
C MET A 118 10.27 2.68 21.46
N GLY A 119 10.37 1.44 20.96
CA GLY A 119 10.34 0.23 21.77
C GLY A 119 8.93 -0.21 22.18
N GLY A 120 7.90 0.25 21.46
CA GLY A 120 6.52 -0.14 21.71
C GLY A 120 6.26 -1.63 21.47
N ASN A 121 5.24 -2.17 22.15
CA ASN A 121 4.81 -3.54 21.92
C ASN A 121 4.30 -3.72 20.48
N ARG A 122 4.91 -4.63 19.72
CA ARG A 122 4.59 -4.85 18.30
C ARG A 122 3.20 -5.42 18.04
N VAL A 123 2.68 -6.23 18.95
CA VAL A 123 1.33 -6.81 18.82
C VAL A 123 0.28 -5.71 18.98
N GLU A 124 0.43 -4.88 20.02
CA GLU A 124 -0.43 -3.72 20.23
C GLU A 124 -0.28 -2.72 19.08
N ASN A 125 0.96 -2.40 18.69
CA ASN A 125 1.25 -1.51 17.58
C ASN A 125 0.54 -1.97 16.29
N GLY A 126 0.69 -3.24 15.91
CA GLY A 126 0.02 -3.82 14.74
C GLY A 126 -1.51 -3.87 14.82
N SER A 127 -2.09 -3.66 15.99
CA SER A 127 -3.55 -3.62 16.23
C SER A 127 -4.04 -2.21 16.63
N HIS A 128 -3.26 -1.17 16.32
CA HIS A 128 -3.57 0.24 16.63
C HIS A 128 -3.77 0.48 18.15
N GLY A 129 -2.85 -0.05 18.95
CA GLY A 129 -2.84 0.13 20.41
C GLY A 129 -2.55 1.59 20.85
N PRO A 130 -2.54 1.86 22.16
CA PRO A 130 -2.51 3.22 22.69
C PRO A 130 -1.35 4.10 22.19
N ASN A 131 -0.14 3.54 22.12
CA ASN A 131 1.04 4.27 21.64
C ASN A 131 0.90 4.68 20.17
N TRP A 132 0.29 3.84 19.35
CA TRP A 132 0.05 4.14 17.95
C TRP A 132 -1.05 5.19 17.78
N ARG A 133 -2.13 5.10 18.55
CA ARG A 133 -3.20 6.10 18.55
C ARG A 133 -2.69 7.47 18.97
N ALA A 134 -1.86 7.53 20.03
CA ALA A 134 -1.24 8.79 20.47
C ALA A 134 -0.39 9.42 19.35
N GLU A 135 0.31 8.60 18.57
CA GLU A 135 1.12 9.08 17.45
C GLU A 135 0.26 9.58 16.28
N VAL A 136 -0.84 8.88 15.97
CA VAL A 136 -1.80 9.33 14.97
C VAL A 136 -2.51 10.61 15.40
N GLU A 137 -2.92 10.73 16.66
CA GLU A 137 -3.53 11.97 17.20
C GLU A 137 -2.56 13.15 17.08
N ARG A 138 -1.29 12.95 17.44
CA ARG A 138 -0.24 13.97 17.30
C ARG A 138 -0.10 14.42 15.85
N LEU A 139 -0.09 13.50 14.89
CA LEU A 139 0.04 13.84 13.48
C LEU A 139 -1.24 14.40 12.87
N ASN A 140 -2.42 13.94 13.27
CA ASN A 140 -3.70 14.52 12.85
C ASN A 140 -3.77 16.00 13.22
N LEU A 141 -3.31 16.38 14.42
CA LEU A 141 -3.18 17.77 14.84
C LEU A 141 -2.18 18.55 13.98
N ALA A 142 -1.00 17.97 13.74
CA ALA A 142 0.05 18.63 12.96
C ALA A 142 -0.30 18.81 11.48
N LEU A 143 -0.99 17.83 10.88
CA LEU A 143 -1.36 17.78 9.46
C LEU A 143 -2.77 18.30 9.20
N ARG A 144 -3.52 18.68 10.25
CA ARG A 144 -4.94 19.09 10.15
C ARG A 144 -5.76 18.14 9.28
N CYS A 145 -5.56 16.84 9.48
CA CYS A 145 -6.23 15.81 8.70
C CYS A 145 -6.62 14.66 9.62
N ASN A 146 -7.52 13.80 9.13
CA ASN A 146 -7.69 12.47 9.70
C ASN A 146 -6.91 11.48 8.82
N ILE A 147 -5.88 10.86 9.39
CA ILE A 147 -5.03 9.85 8.72
C ILE A 147 -5.83 8.57 8.41
N GLU A 148 -6.81 8.22 9.25
CA GLU A 148 -7.63 7.00 9.10
C GLU A 148 -8.90 7.23 8.27
N ASP A 149 -9.14 8.45 7.78
CA ASP A 149 -10.30 8.76 6.95
C ASP A 149 -10.17 8.16 5.55
N ASP A 150 -11.09 7.26 5.22
CA ASP A 150 -11.19 6.55 3.95
C ASP A 150 -12.31 7.09 3.03
N SER A 151 -12.91 8.23 3.35
CA SER A 151 -14.06 8.77 2.60
C SER A 151 -13.70 9.17 1.15
N ASP A 152 -12.43 9.49 0.89
CA ASP A 152 -11.92 9.78 -0.46
C ASP A 152 -11.53 8.52 -1.25
N VAL A 153 -11.71 7.33 -0.65
CA VAL A 153 -11.47 6.04 -1.31
C VAL A 153 -12.62 5.70 -2.24
N ASN A 154 -12.31 5.60 -3.53
CA ASN A 154 -13.25 5.08 -4.52
C ASN A 154 -13.30 3.54 -4.48
N TRP A 155 -14.02 3.00 -3.50
CA TRP A 155 -14.22 1.57 -3.31
C TRP A 155 -14.77 0.87 -4.56
N ARG A 156 -15.64 1.52 -5.33
CA ARG A 156 -16.19 0.96 -6.59
C ARG A 156 -15.09 0.73 -7.63
N ARG A 157 -14.16 1.67 -7.78
CA ARG A 157 -13.01 1.53 -8.69
C ARG A 157 -12.04 0.47 -8.18
N LEU A 158 -11.81 0.40 -6.88
CA LEU A 158 -10.99 -0.62 -6.25
C LEU A 158 -11.56 -2.04 -6.41
N ARG A 159 -12.88 -2.21 -6.29
CA ARG A 159 -13.57 -3.45 -6.67
C ARG A 159 -13.37 -3.81 -8.15
N GLY A 160 -13.30 -2.82 -9.03
CA GLY A 160 -12.93 -3.00 -10.45
C GLY A 160 -11.48 -3.47 -10.66
N PHE A 161 -10.59 -3.23 -9.70
CA PHE A 161 -9.27 -3.87 -9.61
C PHE A 161 -9.34 -5.26 -8.93
N GLY A 162 -10.53 -5.85 -8.85
CA GLY A 162 -10.80 -7.25 -8.54
C GLY A 162 -10.51 -7.70 -7.12
N LEU A 163 -10.44 -6.82 -6.11
CA LEU A 163 -10.13 -7.19 -4.71
C LEU A 163 -11.07 -8.25 -4.07
N GLU A 164 -12.02 -8.81 -4.82
CA GLU A 164 -13.02 -9.77 -4.38
C GLU A 164 -12.83 -11.17 -4.99
N ILE A 165 -11.90 -11.37 -5.94
CA ILE A 165 -11.73 -12.68 -6.59
C ILE A 165 -10.87 -13.56 -5.69
N LEU A 166 -11.48 -14.57 -5.09
CA LEU A 166 -10.78 -15.54 -4.25
C LEU A 166 -10.33 -16.73 -5.08
N TYR A 167 -9.05 -17.09 -4.98
CA TYR A 167 -8.56 -18.37 -5.46
C TYR A 167 -8.28 -19.29 -4.29
N ARG A 168 -8.56 -20.59 -4.45
CA ARG A 168 -8.23 -21.63 -3.49
C ARG A 168 -7.36 -22.68 -4.17
N CYS A 169 -6.25 -23.04 -3.53
CA CYS A 169 -5.44 -24.17 -3.95
C CYS A 169 -6.23 -25.46 -3.75
N ASP A 170 -6.39 -26.24 -4.81
CA ASP A 170 -7.15 -27.49 -4.83
C ASP A 170 -6.60 -28.55 -3.86
N ARG A 171 -5.28 -28.53 -3.60
CA ARG A 171 -4.60 -29.54 -2.77
C ARG A 171 -4.47 -29.13 -1.31
N CYS A 172 -3.94 -27.95 -1.01
CA CYS A 172 -3.69 -27.52 0.37
C CYS A 172 -4.76 -26.56 0.92
N GLY A 173 -5.72 -26.15 0.11
CA GLY A 173 -6.77 -25.22 0.53
C GLY A 173 -6.29 -23.79 0.77
N MET A 174 -5.02 -23.47 0.48
CA MET A 174 -4.47 -22.11 0.59
C MET A 174 -5.35 -21.13 -0.20
N LYS A 175 -5.79 -20.08 0.48
CA LYS A 175 -6.64 -19.03 -0.09
C LYS A 175 -5.78 -17.85 -0.52
N GLN A 176 -6.02 -17.34 -1.71
CA GLN A 176 -5.35 -16.16 -2.23
C GLN A 176 -6.36 -15.27 -2.95
N VAL A 177 -6.64 -14.12 -2.37
CA VAL A 177 -7.45 -13.09 -3.03
C VAL A 177 -6.60 -12.41 -4.12
N ARG A 178 -7.22 -12.08 -5.24
CA ARG A 178 -6.59 -11.66 -6.48
C ARG A 178 -7.37 -10.53 -7.11
N GLY A 179 -6.69 -9.48 -7.55
CA GLY A 179 -7.30 -8.36 -8.27
C GLY A 179 -7.72 -8.62 -9.73
N ILE A 180 -7.49 -9.83 -10.23
CA ILE A 180 -7.69 -10.20 -11.64
C ILE A 180 -8.16 -11.65 -11.70
N ARG A 181 -8.97 -12.00 -12.71
CA ARG A 181 -9.36 -13.39 -13.02
C ARG A 181 -8.19 -14.16 -13.64
N ARG A 182 -7.13 -14.32 -12.85
CA ARG A 182 -5.95 -15.11 -13.16
C ARG A 182 -5.46 -15.74 -11.86
N PRO A 183 -5.24 -17.06 -11.83
CA PRO A 183 -4.66 -17.73 -10.68
C PRO A 183 -3.35 -17.07 -10.22
N PRO A 184 -3.01 -17.13 -8.92
CA PRO A 184 -1.67 -16.85 -8.42
C PRO A 184 -0.61 -17.59 -9.24
N ASP A 185 0.50 -16.92 -9.52
CA ASP A 185 1.67 -17.51 -10.17
C ASP A 185 2.96 -16.82 -9.68
N SER A 186 4.11 -17.31 -10.14
CA SER A 186 5.44 -16.79 -9.80
C SER A 186 5.74 -15.40 -10.37
N ILE A 187 4.91 -14.88 -11.27
CA ILE A 187 5.06 -13.53 -11.83
C ILE A 187 4.56 -12.50 -10.82
N PHE A 188 3.49 -12.82 -10.09
CA PHE A 188 2.88 -11.89 -9.13
C PHE A 188 3.31 -12.14 -7.69
N TYR A 189 3.67 -13.37 -7.32
CA TYR A 189 3.93 -13.72 -5.94
C TYR A 189 5.31 -14.33 -5.73
N SER A 190 6.08 -13.70 -4.85
CA SER A 190 7.43 -14.16 -4.47
C SER A 190 7.41 -15.53 -3.78
N TRP A 191 6.31 -15.88 -3.11
CA TRP A 191 6.14 -17.16 -2.43
C TRP A 191 5.75 -18.33 -3.36
N PHE A 192 5.25 -18.04 -4.57
CA PHE A 192 4.66 -19.06 -5.44
C PHE A 192 5.63 -20.17 -5.84
N PRO A 193 6.91 -19.90 -6.20
CA PRO A 193 7.86 -20.98 -6.51
C PRO A 193 8.06 -21.97 -5.36
N ARG A 194 7.99 -21.49 -4.10
CA ARG A 194 8.07 -22.35 -2.92
C ARG A 194 6.81 -23.19 -2.74
N HIS A 195 5.63 -22.61 -2.99
CA HIS A 195 4.36 -23.33 -2.98
C HIS A 195 4.31 -24.39 -4.08
N GLU A 196 4.69 -24.06 -5.31
CA GLU A 196 4.76 -24.99 -6.43
C GLU A 196 5.65 -26.19 -6.12
N LYS A 197 6.85 -25.97 -5.56
CA LYS A 197 7.77 -27.04 -5.17
C LYS A 197 7.25 -27.92 -4.03
N ARG A 198 6.50 -27.38 -3.06
CA ARG A 198 6.07 -28.09 -1.84
C ARG A 198 4.68 -28.71 -1.96
N CYS A 199 3.74 -27.97 -2.52
CA CYS A 199 2.35 -28.38 -2.67
C CYS A 199 2.12 -28.96 -4.07
N GLY A 200 2.50 -28.22 -5.12
CA GLY A 200 2.22 -28.59 -6.51
C GLY A 200 0.74 -28.54 -6.90
N GLY A 201 -0.12 -28.01 -6.02
CA GLY A 201 -1.54 -27.79 -6.31
C GLY A 201 -1.76 -26.57 -7.20
N ILE A 202 -2.91 -26.54 -7.87
CA ILE A 202 -3.33 -25.42 -8.72
C ILE A 202 -4.38 -24.59 -7.99
N PHE A 203 -4.34 -23.28 -8.26
CA PHE A 203 -5.32 -22.36 -7.70
C PHE A 203 -6.51 -22.23 -8.63
N VAL A 204 -7.70 -22.58 -8.12
CA VAL A 204 -8.99 -22.42 -8.81
C VAL A 204 -9.77 -21.26 -8.19
N GLU A 205 -10.55 -20.54 -8.99
CA GLU A 205 -11.45 -19.50 -8.48
C GLU A 205 -12.50 -20.17 -7.58
N ALA A 206 -12.72 -19.60 -6.39
CA ALA A 206 -13.53 -20.17 -5.31
C ALA A 206 -14.83 -19.39 -5.10
#